data_AF-A0A943ZBY6-F1
#
_entry.id   AF-A0A943ZBY6-F1
#
_cell.length_a   1.000
_cell.length_b   1.000
_cell.length_c   1.000
_cell.angle_alpha   90.00
_cell.angle_beta   90.00
_cell.angle_gamma   90.00
#
_symmetry.space_group_name_H-M   'P 1'
#
loop_
_entity.id
_entity.type
_entity.pdbx_description
1 polymer ?
#
loop_
_entity_poly.entity_id
_entity_poly.type
_entity_poly.pdbx_seq_one_letter_code
_entity_poly.pdbx_strand_id
1 'polypeptide(L)'
;MKKQFAAIFAATAVLGVTTAFAANPFSDVTPDSWAYQAVSQLANAGIVNGYPDGTFKGQNNITRYEMAQMVAKAMANQDRANAEQQAMINRLADEFSNELNNLGVRVARLEDRVGNVKVTGDARLRYRDAEHAKSKFDARARVQFNAKVNDRTDAVVRLTSGNFELGNSTTGGNANATIDRAYVNHKFGERVSLKAGRFGQVVGGGLAFDGTFDGAQLNAGNDKINAQVAYGYLVSGEAAGLTKEQNVTNTLINLNGKVGKHTTLGGFYNRVNQSDDVKNIYGFNADANFDKVWVGGEWLKASNQDESQAWTAGLGYGNYNIAKKGSWDVKGQYFNAKANAPIVDTTYNHIYTTDAKGWMASVNYALQNNVGLSANYGFDWKTQSGADLSDFYRADLNYKF
;
A
#
# COMPACT_ATOMS: atom_id res chain seq x y z
N MET A 1 -4.82 -26.78 35.18
CA MET A 1 -3.51 -26.17 35.47
C MET A 1 -2.30 -27.08 35.21
N LYS A 2 -2.38 -28.42 35.32
CA LYS A 2 -1.24 -29.33 35.06
C LYS A 2 -0.68 -29.35 33.61
N LYS A 3 -1.42 -28.85 32.60
CA LYS A 3 -1.00 -28.87 31.18
C LYS A 3 -0.15 -27.67 30.74
N GLN A 4 -0.13 -26.56 31.48
CA GLN A 4 0.58 -25.34 31.07
C GLN A 4 2.06 -25.35 31.46
N PHE A 5 2.42 -26.01 32.57
CA PHE A 5 3.83 -26.20 32.96
C PHE A 5 4.60 -27.17 32.05
N ALA A 6 3.91 -28.14 31.43
CA ALA A 6 4.51 -29.07 30.49
C ALA A 6 5.05 -28.37 29.22
N ALA A 7 4.50 -27.21 28.87
CA ALA A 7 4.85 -26.49 27.65
C ALA A 7 6.23 -25.79 27.78
N ILE A 8 6.55 -25.23 28.95
CA ILE A 8 7.87 -24.67 29.26
C ILE A 8 8.91 -25.79 29.42
N PHE A 9 8.54 -26.91 30.04
CA PHE A 9 9.39 -28.10 30.14
C PHE A 9 9.68 -28.79 28.79
N ALA A 10 8.76 -28.69 27.82
CA ALA A 10 8.94 -29.24 26.48
C ALA A 10 9.99 -28.48 25.65
N ALA A 11 10.28 -27.20 25.95
CA ALA A 11 11.35 -26.46 25.28
C ALA A 11 12.77 -26.94 25.67
N THR A 12 12.90 -27.65 26.80
CA THR A 12 14.18 -28.17 27.33
C THR A 12 14.51 -29.60 26.92
N ALA A 13 13.58 -30.35 26.30
CA ALA A 13 13.81 -31.78 25.99
C ALA A 13 14.69 -32.05 24.75
N VAL A 14 15.12 -31.03 24.01
CA VAL A 14 15.94 -31.20 22.78
C VAL A 14 17.18 -30.30 22.83
N LEU A 15 17.92 -30.34 23.93
CA LEU A 15 19.31 -29.87 23.98
C LEU A 15 20.22 -31.07 24.17
N GLY A 16 20.39 -31.83 23.09
CA GLY A 16 21.45 -32.83 22.98
C GLY A 16 22.81 -32.13 22.91
N VAL A 17 23.36 -31.77 24.07
CA VAL A 17 24.77 -31.37 24.20
C VAL A 17 25.32 -31.96 25.49
N THR A 18 26.13 -33.01 25.35
CA THR A 18 26.93 -33.56 26.44
C THR A 18 28.15 -32.66 26.65
N THR A 19 28.11 -31.69 27.57
CA THR A 19 29.32 -31.12 28.21
C THR A 19 28.97 -30.30 29.46
N ALA A 20 29.72 -30.58 30.54
CA ALA A 20 29.86 -29.89 31.82
C ALA A 20 28.62 -29.19 32.43
N PHE A 21 27.98 -29.85 33.39
CA PHE A 21 26.90 -29.26 34.20
C PHE A 21 27.43 -28.12 35.07
N ALA A 22 27.07 -26.88 34.74
CA ALA A 22 27.20 -25.78 35.69
C ALA A 22 26.27 -26.05 36.90
N ALA A 23 26.79 -25.82 38.11
CA ALA A 23 26.06 -26.08 39.34
C ALA A 23 24.77 -25.25 39.39
N ASN A 24 23.64 -25.92 39.63
CA ASN A 24 22.37 -25.27 39.89
C ASN A 24 22.50 -24.25 41.04
N PRO A 25 22.12 -22.97 40.86
CA PRO A 25 22.23 -21.96 41.92
C PRO A 25 21.16 -22.08 43.01
N PHE A 26 20.15 -22.95 42.86
CA PHE A 26 19.02 -23.03 43.79
C PHE A 26 19.14 -24.17 44.81
N SER A 27 19.03 -23.86 46.10
CA SER A 27 19.22 -24.82 47.19
C SER A 27 18.10 -25.86 47.33
N ASP A 28 16.91 -25.56 46.83
CA ASP A 28 15.70 -26.41 46.90
C ASP A 28 15.50 -27.29 45.66
N VAL A 29 16.44 -27.28 44.72
CA VAL A 29 16.41 -28.11 43.52
C VAL A 29 17.62 -29.05 43.56
N THR A 30 17.42 -30.22 44.18
CA THR A 30 18.45 -31.24 44.38
C THR A 30 18.76 -32.01 43.09
N PRO A 31 19.96 -32.60 42.94
CA PRO A 31 20.34 -33.40 41.75
C PRO A 31 19.37 -34.53 41.40
N ASP A 32 18.68 -35.09 42.40
CA ASP A 32 17.70 -36.17 42.22
C ASP A 32 16.31 -35.67 41.76
N SER A 33 16.12 -34.35 41.67
CA SER A 33 14.86 -33.75 41.22
C SER A 33 14.68 -33.94 39.71
N TRP A 34 13.49 -34.37 39.31
CA TRP A 34 13.08 -34.45 37.90
C TRP A 34 13.22 -33.12 37.14
N ALA A 35 13.15 -32.00 37.87
CA ALA A 35 13.26 -30.65 37.31
C ALA A 35 14.70 -30.12 37.25
N TYR A 36 15.67 -30.82 37.86
CA TYR A 36 17.04 -30.33 38.05
C TYR A 36 17.68 -29.84 36.75
N GLN A 37 17.62 -30.66 35.70
CA GLN A 37 18.23 -30.32 34.40
C GLN A 37 17.58 -29.09 33.76
N ALA A 38 16.24 -29.04 33.71
CA ALA A 38 15.51 -27.94 33.09
C ALA A 38 15.71 -26.62 33.84
N VAL A 39 15.62 -26.64 35.17
CA VAL A 39 15.80 -25.45 36.01
C VAL A 39 17.23 -24.93 35.91
N SER A 40 18.22 -25.82 35.93
CA SER A 40 19.63 -25.43 35.78
C SER A 40 19.91 -24.76 34.44
N GLN A 41 19.36 -25.30 33.34
CA GLN A 41 19.49 -24.71 32.00
C GLN A 41 18.82 -23.33 31.92
N LEU A 42 17.61 -23.20 32.45
CA LEU A 42 16.88 -21.92 32.46
C LEU A 42 17.55 -20.87 33.34
N ALA A 43 18.17 -21.28 34.46
CA ALA A 43 18.97 -20.40 35.31
C ALA A 43 20.23 -19.90 34.59
N ASN A 44 20.96 -20.81 33.94
CA ASN A 44 22.16 -20.46 33.16
C ASN A 44 21.84 -19.54 31.97
N ALA A 45 20.68 -19.70 31.36
CA ALA A 45 20.19 -18.82 30.30
C ALA A 45 19.69 -17.46 30.81
N GLY A 46 19.69 -17.23 32.14
CA GLY A 46 19.18 -16.01 32.77
C GLY A 46 17.66 -15.85 32.66
N ILE A 47 16.93 -16.92 32.33
CA ILE A 47 15.47 -16.93 32.19
C ILE A 47 14.81 -17.00 33.57
N VAL A 48 15.39 -17.77 34.48
CA VAL A 48 14.92 -17.96 35.87
C VAL A 48 16.00 -17.49 36.85
N ASN A 49 15.63 -16.59 37.77
CA ASN A 49 16.56 -16.03 38.76
C ASN A 49 16.33 -16.51 40.19
N GLY A 50 15.25 -17.26 40.45
CA GLY A 50 14.85 -17.66 41.80
C GLY A 50 14.53 -16.49 42.72
N TYR A 51 14.51 -16.76 44.02
CA TYR A 51 14.23 -15.81 45.09
C TYR A 51 15.54 -15.33 45.76
N PRO A 52 15.54 -14.18 46.44
CA PRO A 52 16.73 -13.65 47.13
C PRO A 52 17.32 -14.58 48.20
N ASP A 53 16.52 -15.52 48.71
CA ASP A 53 16.93 -16.55 49.68
C ASP A 53 17.67 -17.74 49.02
N GLY A 54 17.91 -17.70 47.70
CA GLY A 54 18.63 -18.74 46.96
C GLY A 54 17.76 -19.93 46.58
N THR A 55 16.43 -19.82 46.61
CA THR A 55 15.51 -20.91 46.23
C THR A 55 14.79 -20.65 44.90
N PHE A 56 14.31 -21.70 44.24
CA PHE A 56 13.46 -21.63 43.04
C PHE A 56 11.97 -21.65 43.37
N LYS A 57 11.57 -22.35 44.44
CA LYS A 57 10.20 -22.60 44.90
C LYS A 57 9.29 -23.18 43.82
N GLY A 58 9.78 -24.16 43.05
CA GLY A 58 9.08 -24.73 41.89
C GLY A 58 7.74 -25.41 42.18
N GLN A 59 7.39 -25.65 43.44
CA GLN A 59 6.08 -26.18 43.86
C GLN A 59 5.03 -25.09 44.10
N ASN A 60 5.43 -23.82 44.13
CA ASN A 60 4.50 -22.71 44.33
C ASN A 60 3.77 -22.36 43.03
N ASN A 61 2.56 -21.84 43.18
CA ASN A 61 1.84 -21.25 42.05
C ASN A 61 2.56 -19.97 41.61
N ILE A 62 2.76 -19.82 40.30
CA ILE A 62 3.24 -18.58 39.70
C ILE A 62 2.06 -17.77 39.15
N THR A 63 2.19 -16.46 39.20
CA THR A 63 1.26 -15.53 38.58
C THR A 63 1.47 -15.47 37.07
N ARG A 64 0.43 -15.04 36.34
CA ARG A 64 0.55 -14.79 34.88
C ARG A 64 1.63 -13.75 34.57
N TYR A 65 1.84 -12.78 35.47
CA TYR A 65 2.85 -11.75 35.32
C TYR A 65 4.28 -12.30 35.48
N GLU A 66 4.51 -13.16 36.48
CA GLU A 66 5.80 -13.85 36.64
C GLU A 66 6.11 -14.76 35.44
N MET A 67 5.09 -15.42 34.88
CA MET A 67 5.27 -16.20 33.66
C MET A 67 5.62 -15.31 32.46
N ALA A 68 4.97 -14.16 32.31
CA ALA A 68 5.28 -13.19 31.26
C ALA A 68 6.71 -12.64 31.38
N GLN A 69 7.23 -12.44 32.60
CA GLN A 69 8.64 -12.05 32.82
C GLN A 69 9.62 -13.15 32.37
N MET A 70 9.29 -14.43 32.59
CA MET A 70 10.10 -15.54 32.07
C MET A 70 10.08 -15.58 30.54
N VAL A 71 8.90 -15.38 29.93
CA VAL A 71 8.75 -15.32 28.46
C VAL A 71 9.55 -14.14 27.88
N ALA A 72 9.47 -12.95 28.49
CA ALA A 72 10.24 -11.77 28.08
C ALA A 72 11.75 -12.04 28.05
N LYS A 73 12.27 -12.70 29.09
CA LYS A 73 13.70 -13.07 29.18
C LYS A 73 14.10 -14.15 28.19
N ALA A 74 13.20 -15.12 27.93
CA ALA A 74 13.41 -16.13 26.90
C ALA A 74 13.48 -15.49 25.49
N MET A 75 12.62 -14.49 25.24
CA MET A 75 12.65 -13.72 23.99
C MET A 75 13.93 -12.91 23.81
N ALA A 76 14.47 -12.32 24.88
CA ALA A 76 15.74 -11.60 24.83
C ALA A 76 16.94 -12.51 24.51
N ASN A 77 16.80 -13.82 24.70
CA ASN A 77 17.82 -14.83 24.40
C ASN A 77 17.46 -15.71 23.18
N GLN A 78 16.48 -15.29 22.37
CA GLN A 78 15.95 -16.10 21.27
C GLN A 78 17.00 -16.46 20.21
N ASP A 79 18.01 -15.61 19.99
CA ASP A 79 19.06 -15.85 18.98
C ASP A 79 19.95 -17.06 19.34
N ARG A 80 19.90 -17.53 20.59
CA ARG A 80 20.59 -18.73 21.07
C ARG A 80 19.74 -20.00 21.00
N ALA A 81 18.47 -19.88 20.59
CA ALA A 81 17.51 -20.97 20.53
C ALA A 81 17.41 -21.56 19.11
N ASN A 82 17.19 -22.88 19.01
CA ASN A 82 16.95 -23.56 17.73
C ASN A 82 15.54 -23.27 17.19
N ALA A 83 15.26 -23.66 15.94
CA ALA A 83 14.00 -23.31 15.25
C ALA A 83 12.73 -23.77 16.00
N GLU A 84 12.76 -24.94 16.65
CA GLU A 84 11.63 -25.48 17.42
C GLU A 84 11.40 -24.70 18.72
N GLN A 85 12.48 -24.37 19.42
CA GLN A 85 12.45 -23.57 20.65
C GLN A 85 11.99 -22.14 20.37
N GLN A 86 12.44 -21.55 19.26
CA GLN A 86 11.95 -20.25 18.81
C GLN A 86 10.44 -20.31 18.54
N ALA A 87 9.94 -21.35 17.85
CA ALA A 87 8.50 -21.51 17.62
C ALA A 87 7.70 -21.62 18.93
N MET A 88 8.26 -22.26 19.95
CA MET A 88 7.64 -22.37 21.27
C MET A 88 7.61 -21.05 22.03
N ILE A 89 8.74 -20.33 22.06
CA ILE A 89 8.85 -18.98 22.64
C ILE A 89 7.85 -18.04 21.98
N ASN A 90 7.63 -18.17 20.66
CA ASN A 90 6.65 -17.35 19.93
C ASN A 90 5.21 -17.64 20.36
N ARG A 91 4.84 -18.91 20.51
CA ARG A 91 3.49 -19.26 20.98
C ARG A 91 3.25 -18.75 22.40
N LEU A 92 4.25 -18.82 23.27
CA LEU A 92 4.16 -18.28 24.62
C LEU A 92 4.08 -16.75 24.61
N ALA A 93 4.86 -16.08 23.75
CA ALA A 93 4.75 -14.63 23.57
C ALA A 93 3.36 -14.21 23.06
N ASP A 94 2.73 -15.03 22.23
CA ASP A 94 1.36 -14.80 21.75
C ASP A 94 0.33 -14.91 22.91
N GLU A 95 0.45 -15.95 23.74
CA GLU A 95 -0.44 -16.21 24.90
C GLU A 95 -0.34 -15.15 26.02
N PHE A 96 0.84 -14.53 26.19
CA PHE A 96 1.13 -13.53 27.23
C PHE A 96 1.30 -12.11 26.66
N SER A 97 0.76 -11.85 25.47
CA SER A 97 0.94 -10.59 24.73
C SER A 97 0.54 -9.35 25.53
N ASN A 98 -0.57 -9.41 26.26
CA ASN A 98 -1.06 -8.30 27.10
C ASN A 98 -0.09 -7.99 28.25
N GLU A 99 0.40 -9.02 28.94
CA GLU A 99 1.35 -8.88 30.04
C GLU A 99 2.74 -8.41 29.55
N LEU A 100 3.19 -8.87 28.37
CA LEU A 100 4.45 -8.43 27.76
C LEU A 100 4.43 -6.96 27.34
N ASN A 101 3.29 -6.47 26.83
CA ASN A 101 3.12 -5.06 26.48
C ASN A 101 3.23 -4.17 27.73
N ASN A 102 2.62 -4.59 28.84
CA ASN A 102 2.74 -3.89 30.13
C ASN A 102 4.16 -3.90 30.70
N LEU A 103 4.99 -4.89 30.31
CA LEU A 103 6.41 -4.98 30.67
C LEU A 103 7.32 -4.14 29.76
N GLY A 104 6.78 -3.41 28.77
CA GLY A 104 7.56 -2.62 27.81
C GLY A 104 8.36 -3.46 26.82
N VAL A 105 8.07 -4.76 26.73
CA VAL A 105 8.76 -5.69 25.83
C VAL A 105 8.13 -5.57 24.44
N ARG A 106 8.79 -4.82 23.56
CA ARG A 106 8.39 -4.73 22.15
C ARG A 106 8.66 -6.06 21.46
N VAL A 107 7.62 -6.85 21.27
CA VAL A 107 7.70 -8.06 20.44
C VAL A 107 7.60 -7.60 18.99
N ALA A 108 8.75 -7.38 18.34
CA ALA A 108 8.81 -6.97 16.93
C ALA A 108 8.04 -7.90 15.97
N ARG A 109 7.69 -9.13 16.41
CA ARG A 109 6.88 -10.12 15.68
C ARG A 109 5.39 -10.18 16.09
N LEU A 110 4.97 -9.39 17.08
CA LEU A 110 3.55 -9.17 17.43
C LEU A 110 3.01 -7.94 16.71
N GLU A 111 3.82 -6.94 16.37
CA GLU A 111 3.37 -5.85 15.47
C GLU A 111 2.99 -6.40 14.08
N ASP A 112 3.56 -7.54 13.67
CA ASP A 112 3.30 -8.22 12.39
C ASP A 112 2.22 -9.33 12.46
N ARG A 113 1.73 -9.69 13.66
CA ARG A 113 0.70 -10.74 13.87
C ARG A 113 -0.53 -10.29 14.66
N VAL A 114 -0.46 -9.17 15.39
CA VAL A 114 -1.61 -8.52 16.03
C VAL A 114 -2.22 -7.56 15.01
N GLY A 115 -2.91 -8.18 14.04
CA GLY A 115 -3.59 -7.51 12.95
C GLY A 115 -3.23 -8.10 11.59
N ASN A 116 -3.53 -9.39 11.36
CA ASN A 116 -3.53 -9.95 9.99
C ASN A 116 -4.40 -9.13 9.03
N VAL A 117 -5.25 -8.23 9.53
CA VAL A 117 -6.00 -7.25 8.77
C VAL A 117 -5.70 -5.84 9.29
N LYS A 118 -5.17 -4.97 8.42
CA LYS A 118 -5.04 -3.53 8.64
C LYS A 118 -6.16 -2.79 7.91
N VAL A 119 -6.94 -2.01 8.64
CA VAL A 119 -7.93 -1.09 8.07
C VAL A 119 -7.27 0.26 7.81
N THR A 120 -7.54 0.83 6.64
CA THR A 120 -7.09 2.16 6.20
C THR A 120 -8.23 2.85 5.47
N GLY A 121 -8.16 4.15 5.25
CA GLY A 121 -9.16 4.84 4.45
C GLY A 121 -8.75 6.22 4.01
N ASP A 122 -9.64 6.83 3.23
CA ASP A 122 -9.57 8.23 2.88
C ASP A 122 -10.95 8.82 2.70
N ALA A 123 -11.04 10.13 2.96
CA ALA A 123 -12.20 10.94 2.60
C ALA A 123 -11.75 12.15 1.79
N ARG A 124 -12.60 12.58 0.86
CA ARG A 124 -12.38 13.79 0.07
C ARG A 124 -13.66 14.61 0.02
N LEU A 125 -13.53 15.91 0.26
CA LEU A 125 -14.50 16.91 -0.14
C LEU A 125 -13.93 17.65 -1.35
N ARG A 126 -14.73 17.83 -2.39
CA ARG A 126 -14.30 18.42 -3.66
C ARG A 126 -15.28 19.47 -4.13
N TYR A 127 -14.76 20.67 -4.37
CA TYR A 127 -15.44 21.74 -5.07
C TYR A 127 -14.90 21.84 -6.49
N ARG A 128 -15.80 21.96 -7.47
CA ARG A 128 -15.47 22.14 -8.89
C ARG A 128 -16.35 23.21 -9.49
N ASP A 129 -15.77 23.98 -10.39
CA ASP A 129 -16.51 24.95 -11.19
C ASP A 129 -15.76 25.19 -12.50
N ALA A 130 -16.50 25.67 -13.50
CA ALA A 130 -15.97 25.98 -14.81
C ALA A 130 -16.74 27.17 -15.37
N GLU A 131 -16.08 27.96 -16.20
CA GLU A 131 -16.70 29.11 -16.85
C GLU A 131 -17.96 28.67 -17.62
N HIS A 132 -19.06 29.40 -17.39
CA HIS A 132 -20.40 29.09 -17.93
C HIS A 132 -21.03 27.77 -17.47
N ALA A 133 -20.50 27.13 -16.42
CA ALA A 133 -21.09 25.96 -15.78
C ALA A 133 -21.59 26.28 -14.36
N LYS A 134 -22.40 25.37 -13.81
CA LYS A 134 -22.77 25.43 -12.38
C LYS A 134 -21.68 24.78 -11.54
N SER A 135 -21.32 25.43 -10.44
CA SER A 135 -20.44 24.84 -9.43
C SER A 135 -21.02 23.55 -8.86
N LYS A 136 -20.15 22.58 -8.56
CA LYS A 136 -20.49 21.30 -7.94
C LYS A 136 -19.68 21.10 -6.68
N PHE A 137 -20.33 20.54 -5.66
CA PHE A 137 -19.67 20.11 -4.43
C PHE A 137 -19.95 18.63 -4.20
N ASP A 138 -18.93 17.79 -4.30
CA ASP A 138 -19.05 16.34 -4.14
C ASP A 138 -18.12 15.80 -3.05
N ALA A 139 -18.51 14.68 -2.46
CA ALA A 139 -17.73 13.98 -1.45
C ALA A 139 -17.47 12.53 -1.86
N ARG A 140 -16.42 11.95 -1.30
CA ARG A 140 -16.08 10.53 -1.41
C ARG A 140 -15.52 10.02 -0.08
N ALA A 141 -15.96 8.85 0.34
CA ALA A 141 -15.36 8.10 1.45
C ALA A 141 -14.95 6.70 0.99
N ARG A 142 -13.79 6.24 1.45
CA ARG A 142 -13.25 4.91 1.16
C ARG A 142 -12.70 4.25 2.42
N VAL A 143 -12.96 2.95 2.54
CA VAL A 143 -12.39 2.09 3.60
C VAL A 143 -11.77 0.87 2.94
N GLN A 144 -10.50 0.62 3.22
CA GLN A 144 -9.71 -0.47 2.66
C GLN A 144 -9.22 -1.40 3.77
N PHE A 145 -9.56 -2.68 3.62
CA PHE A 145 -9.07 -3.79 4.43
C PHE A 145 -7.87 -4.41 3.71
N ASN A 146 -6.74 -4.47 4.41
CA ASN A 146 -5.49 -5.04 3.91
C ASN A 146 -5.18 -6.27 4.75
N ALA A 147 -5.37 -7.45 4.20
CA ALA A 147 -5.15 -8.71 4.89
C ALA A 147 -3.83 -9.36 4.48
N LYS A 148 -2.93 -9.64 5.44
CA LYS A 148 -1.75 -10.49 5.25
C LYS A 148 -2.20 -11.94 5.46
N VAL A 149 -2.40 -12.67 4.35
CA VAL A 149 -2.85 -14.07 4.39
C VAL A 149 -1.71 -14.99 4.86
N ASN A 150 -0.49 -14.70 4.40
CA ASN A 150 0.76 -15.28 4.88
C ASN A 150 1.94 -14.36 4.47
N ASP A 151 3.19 -14.79 4.69
CA ASP A 151 4.39 -13.97 4.41
C ASP A 151 4.58 -13.59 2.93
N ARG A 152 3.86 -14.24 2.01
CA ARG A 152 3.96 -14.01 0.56
C ARG A 152 2.65 -13.60 -0.09
N THR A 153 1.53 -13.62 0.63
CA THR A 153 0.21 -13.37 0.08
C THR A 153 -0.53 -12.28 0.84
N ASP A 154 -0.94 -11.26 0.10
CA ASP A 154 -1.80 -10.17 0.58
C ASP A 154 -3.16 -10.25 -0.12
N ALA A 155 -4.25 -9.98 0.60
CA ALA A 155 -5.58 -9.80 0.05
C ALA A 155 -6.10 -8.40 0.41
N VAL A 156 -6.68 -7.70 -0.54
CA VAL A 156 -7.14 -6.32 -0.34
C VAL A 156 -8.57 -6.18 -0.82
N VAL A 157 -9.42 -5.58 0.02
CA VAL A 157 -10.79 -5.20 -0.34
C VAL A 157 -10.99 -3.73 0.02
N ARG A 158 -11.52 -2.93 -0.89
CA ARG A 158 -11.88 -1.53 -0.65
C ARG A 158 -13.34 -1.27 -0.97
N LEU A 159 -14.04 -0.73 0.02
CA LEU A 159 -15.36 -0.15 -0.11
C LEU A 159 -15.24 1.33 -0.44
N THR A 160 -16.06 1.81 -1.36
CA THR A 160 -16.12 3.21 -1.76
C THR A 160 -17.58 3.66 -1.86
N SER A 161 -17.85 4.90 -1.44
CA SER A 161 -19.14 5.56 -1.71
C SER A 161 -19.31 5.95 -3.17
N GLY A 162 -18.25 5.87 -3.98
CA GLY A 162 -18.16 6.67 -5.20
C GLY A 162 -18.17 8.17 -4.89
N ASN A 163 -18.28 9.01 -5.92
CA ASN A 163 -18.52 10.43 -5.72
C ASN A 163 -20.02 10.65 -5.55
N PHE A 164 -20.45 11.33 -4.50
CA PHE A 164 -21.83 11.76 -4.31
C PHE A 164 -21.89 13.29 -4.15
N GLU A 165 -22.82 13.91 -4.86
CA GLU A 165 -23.01 15.37 -4.87
C GLU A 165 -23.81 15.81 -3.63
N LEU A 166 -23.28 16.77 -2.87
CA LEU A 166 -23.98 17.31 -1.71
C LEU A 166 -25.10 18.24 -2.16
N GLY A 167 -26.26 18.16 -1.50
CA GLY A 167 -27.45 18.94 -1.86
C GLY A 167 -28.30 18.33 -2.98
N ASN A 168 -27.87 17.21 -3.58
CA ASN A 168 -28.67 16.48 -4.54
C ASN A 168 -29.66 15.53 -3.84
N SER A 169 -30.97 15.77 -4.02
CA SER A 169 -32.06 14.96 -3.43
C SER A 169 -32.62 13.89 -4.37
N THR A 170 -32.16 13.80 -5.62
CA THR A 170 -32.75 12.89 -6.63
C THR A 170 -32.42 11.42 -6.38
N THR A 171 -31.43 11.11 -5.54
CA THR A 171 -31.05 9.73 -5.17
C THR A 171 -31.77 9.22 -3.91
N GLY A 172 -32.73 9.97 -3.38
CA GLY A 172 -33.62 9.50 -2.31
C GLY A 172 -32.93 9.18 -0.98
N GLY A 173 -31.70 9.67 -0.75
CA GLY A 173 -30.93 9.42 0.47
C GLY A 173 -30.10 8.13 0.47
N ASN A 174 -30.03 7.38 -0.64
CA ASN A 174 -29.24 6.15 -0.70
C ASN A 174 -27.78 6.46 -1.07
N ALA A 175 -26.87 6.33 -0.10
CA ALA A 175 -25.43 6.27 -0.36
C ALA A 175 -25.06 4.83 -0.75
N ASN A 176 -24.95 4.55 -2.06
CA ASN A 176 -24.52 3.24 -2.54
C ASN A 176 -23.04 3.02 -2.20
N ALA A 177 -22.75 1.99 -1.41
CA ALA A 177 -21.40 1.50 -1.20
C ALA A 177 -21.09 0.41 -2.24
N THR A 178 -19.96 0.53 -2.92
CA THR A 178 -19.50 -0.45 -3.92
C THR A 178 -18.08 -0.92 -3.61
N ILE A 179 -17.68 -2.03 -4.21
CA ILE A 179 -16.32 -2.56 -4.14
C ILE A 179 -15.56 -2.16 -5.41
N ASP A 180 -14.64 -1.21 -5.25
CA ASP A 180 -13.77 -0.74 -6.35
C ASP A 180 -12.37 -1.36 -6.31
N ARG A 181 -12.03 -2.13 -5.26
CA ARG A 181 -10.85 -2.99 -5.22
C ARG A 181 -11.16 -4.29 -4.49
N ALA A 182 -10.80 -5.40 -5.10
CA ALA A 182 -10.87 -6.73 -4.53
C ALA A 182 -9.84 -7.61 -5.25
N TYR A 183 -8.66 -7.79 -4.67
CA TYR A 183 -7.60 -8.54 -5.32
C TYR A 183 -6.73 -9.30 -4.32
N VAL A 184 -6.04 -10.31 -4.84
CA VAL A 184 -4.98 -11.02 -4.14
C VAL A 184 -3.66 -10.71 -4.84
N ASN A 185 -2.61 -10.47 -4.06
CA ASN A 185 -1.23 -10.33 -4.54
C ASN A 185 -0.37 -11.43 -3.90
N HIS A 186 0.33 -12.21 -4.72
CA HIS A 186 1.24 -13.26 -4.28
C HIS A 186 2.67 -12.98 -4.75
N LYS A 187 3.64 -13.10 -3.85
CA LYS A 187 5.07 -12.86 -4.10
C LYS A 187 5.82 -14.17 -4.32
N PHE A 188 6.43 -14.33 -5.49
CA PHE A 188 7.32 -15.43 -5.84
C PHE A 188 8.77 -15.03 -5.55
N GLY A 189 9.10 -14.86 -4.27
CA GLY A 189 10.38 -14.30 -3.82
C GLY A 189 10.36 -12.78 -3.74
N GLU A 190 11.54 -12.16 -3.83
CA GLU A 190 11.69 -10.71 -3.58
C GLU A 190 11.36 -9.83 -4.80
N ARG A 191 11.44 -10.40 -6.01
CA ARG A 191 11.45 -9.61 -7.27
C ARG A 191 10.25 -9.84 -8.16
N VAL A 192 9.45 -10.86 -7.90
CA VAL A 192 8.33 -11.27 -8.76
C VAL A 192 7.06 -11.36 -7.94
N SER A 193 5.97 -10.77 -8.42
CA SER A 193 4.65 -10.93 -7.81
C SER A 193 3.55 -11.00 -8.86
N LEU A 194 2.47 -11.71 -8.53
CA LEU A 194 1.26 -11.78 -9.34
C LEU A 194 0.10 -11.19 -8.55
N LYS A 195 -0.60 -10.24 -9.17
CA LYS A 195 -1.85 -9.67 -8.68
C LYS A 195 -3.00 -10.18 -9.54
N ALA A 196 -4.10 -10.60 -8.93
CA ALA A 196 -5.30 -11.03 -9.64
C ALA A 196 -6.57 -10.52 -8.95
N GLY A 197 -7.52 -10.02 -9.74
CA GLY A 197 -8.80 -9.47 -9.27
C GLY A 197 -9.04 -8.06 -9.80
N ARG A 198 -9.75 -7.25 -9.01
CA ARG A 198 -10.02 -5.83 -9.26
C ARG A 198 -9.03 -4.95 -8.51
N PHE A 199 -8.21 -4.18 -9.22
CA PHE A 199 -7.16 -3.34 -8.62
C PHE A 199 -6.95 -2.04 -9.39
N GLY A 200 -6.12 -1.14 -8.84
CA GLY A 200 -5.70 0.06 -9.58
C GLY A 200 -4.56 -0.27 -10.54
N GLN A 201 -4.70 0.14 -11.80
CA GLN A 201 -3.68 0.01 -12.84
C GLN A 201 -3.32 1.39 -13.37
N VAL A 202 -2.01 1.65 -13.51
CA VAL A 202 -1.47 2.84 -14.18
C VAL A 202 -0.80 2.38 -15.46
N VAL A 203 -1.00 3.12 -16.56
CA VAL A 203 -0.33 2.90 -17.84
C VAL A 203 0.61 4.08 -18.08
N GLY A 204 1.89 3.81 -18.32
CA GLY A 204 2.92 4.84 -18.44
C GLY A 204 3.06 5.70 -17.18
N GLY A 205 3.00 7.01 -17.37
CA GLY A 205 2.96 8.03 -16.31
C GLY A 205 1.55 8.38 -15.82
N GLY A 206 0.51 7.73 -16.37
CA GLY A 206 -0.89 7.94 -15.99
C GLY A 206 -1.66 8.90 -16.91
N LEU A 207 -1.09 9.36 -18.03
CA LEU A 207 -1.81 10.15 -19.03
C LEU A 207 -2.92 9.32 -19.69
N ALA A 208 -2.61 8.10 -20.13
CA ALA A 208 -3.57 7.23 -20.83
C ALA A 208 -4.61 6.65 -19.87
N PHE A 209 -4.14 6.11 -18.75
CA PHE A 209 -4.96 5.37 -17.79
C PHE A 209 -4.31 5.33 -16.40
N ASP A 210 -5.05 5.75 -15.38
CA ASP A 210 -4.81 5.54 -13.95
C ASP A 210 -6.17 5.30 -13.29
N GLY A 211 -6.58 4.04 -13.29
CA GLY A 211 -7.97 3.68 -13.04
C GLY A 211 -8.16 2.29 -12.47
N THR A 212 -9.42 1.90 -12.37
CA THR A 212 -9.81 0.56 -11.91
C THR A 212 -9.67 -0.44 -13.05
N PHE A 213 -9.05 -1.58 -12.76
CA PHE A 213 -8.74 -2.63 -13.71
C PHE A 213 -9.15 -3.99 -13.14
N ASP A 214 -9.80 -4.80 -13.98
CA ASP A 214 -10.20 -6.17 -13.66
C ASP A 214 -9.34 -7.14 -14.46
N GLY A 215 -8.47 -7.91 -13.82
CA GLY A 215 -7.62 -8.86 -14.52
C GLY A 215 -6.50 -9.47 -13.69
N ALA A 216 -5.40 -9.78 -14.36
CA ALA A 216 -4.17 -10.27 -13.75
C ALA A 216 -2.99 -9.40 -14.16
N GLN A 217 -2.06 -9.17 -13.24
CA GLN A 217 -0.84 -8.38 -13.44
C GLN A 217 0.36 -9.11 -12.82
N LEU A 218 1.32 -9.46 -13.67
CA LEU A 218 2.64 -9.90 -13.24
C LEU A 218 3.55 -8.68 -13.07
N ASN A 219 4.28 -8.64 -11.97
CA ASN A 219 5.31 -7.66 -11.67
C ASN A 219 6.65 -8.37 -11.60
N ALA A 220 7.67 -7.82 -12.24
CA ALA A 220 9.05 -8.29 -12.15
C ALA A 220 9.98 -7.09 -12.04
N GLY A 221 10.82 -7.01 -11.00
CA GLY A 221 11.71 -5.87 -10.85
C GLY A 221 12.49 -5.83 -9.55
N ASN A 222 13.19 -4.71 -9.36
CA ASN A 222 13.93 -4.34 -8.16
C ASN A 222 13.85 -2.82 -7.96
N ASP A 223 14.66 -2.27 -7.06
CA ASP A 223 14.65 -0.83 -6.72
C ASP A 223 15.03 0.11 -7.87
N LYS A 224 15.62 -0.41 -8.94
CA LYS A 224 16.08 0.37 -10.11
C LYS A 224 15.19 0.19 -11.33
N ILE A 225 14.65 -1.00 -11.57
CA ILE A 225 13.86 -1.32 -12.77
C ILE A 225 12.63 -2.10 -12.34
N ASN A 226 11.48 -1.73 -12.87
CA ASN A 226 10.22 -2.44 -12.67
C ASN A 226 9.55 -2.67 -14.04
N ALA A 227 9.15 -3.91 -14.28
CA ALA A 227 8.38 -4.33 -15.44
C ALA A 227 7.04 -4.88 -14.96
N GLN A 228 5.97 -4.51 -15.66
CA GLN A 228 4.62 -5.00 -15.37
C GLN A 228 4.00 -5.51 -16.67
N VAL A 229 3.40 -6.69 -16.61
CA VAL A 229 2.59 -7.24 -17.69
C VAL A 229 1.21 -7.50 -17.13
N ALA A 230 0.18 -6.91 -17.73
CA ALA A 230 -1.20 -7.10 -17.29
C ALA A 230 -2.12 -7.51 -18.44
N TYR A 231 -3.11 -8.35 -18.13
CA TYR A 231 -4.16 -8.75 -19.05
C TYR A 231 -5.51 -8.66 -18.36
N GLY A 232 -6.46 -7.97 -18.98
CA GLY A 232 -7.77 -7.71 -18.37
C GLY A 232 -8.52 -6.55 -18.99
N TYR A 233 -9.40 -5.94 -18.21
CA TYR A 233 -10.34 -4.91 -18.63
C TYR A 233 -10.07 -3.60 -17.90
N LEU A 234 -10.07 -2.49 -18.65
CA LEU A 234 -10.21 -1.16 -18.06
C LEU A 234 -11.68 -1.01 -17.64
N VAL A 235 -11.97 -0.56 -16.42
CA VAL A 235 -13.37 -0.48 -15.91
C VAL A 235 -13.75 0.88 -15.32
N SER A 236 -12.94 1.90 -15.59
CA SER A 236 -13.16 3.27 -15.17
C SER A 236 -12.94 4.26 -16.31
N GLY A 237 -13.23 5.55 -16.07
CA GLY A 237 -13.23 6.59 -17.10
C GLY A 237 -14.22 6.30 -18.22
N GLU A 238 -13.80 6.38 -19.47
CA GLU A 238 -14.63 6.08 -20.65
C GLU A 238 -15.13 4.63 -20.72
N ALA A 239 -14.47 3.70 -20.01
CA ALA A 239 -14.90 2.31 -19.93
C ALA A 239 -15.92 2.05 -18.80
N ALA A 240 -16.25 3.06 -17.99
CA ALA A 240 -17.22 2.92 -16.91
C ALA A 240 -18.64 2.67 -17.45
N GLY A 241 -19.34 1.69 -16.88
CA GLY A 241 -20.73 1.37 -17.24
C GLY A 241 -20.89 0.39 -18.42
N LEU A 242 -19.80 0.01 -19.09
CA LEU A 242 -19.83 -1.04 -20.12
C LEU A 242 -20.14 -2.41 -19.51
N THR A 243 -20.96 -3.22 -20.19
CA THR A 243 -21.10 -4.64 -19.86
C THR A 243 -19.81 -5.39 -20.23
N LYS A 244 -19.67 -6.63 -19.74
CA LYS A 244 -18.51 -7.46 -20.07
C LYS A 244 -18.39 -7.73 -21.57
N GLU A 245 -19.52 -7.85 -22.26
CA GLU A 245 -19.60 -8.11 -23.70
C GLU A 245 -19.25 -6.87 -24.53
N GLN A 246 -19.49 -5.66 -24.00
CA GLN A 246 -19.10 -4.39 -24.63
C GLN A 246 -17.65 -4.03 -24.36
N ASN A 247 -17.10 -4.47 -23.23
CA ASN A 247 -15.76 -4.10 -22.80
C ASN A 247 -14.69 -4.96 -23.49
N VAL A 248 -13.59 -4.31 -23.88
CA VAL A 248 -12.49 -4.94 -24.61
C VAL A 248 -11.35 -5.33 -23.66
N THR A 249 -10.67 -6.42 -23.98
CA THR A 249 -9.48 -6.84 -23.23
C THR A 249 -8.23 -6.10 -23.69
N ASN A 250 -7.37 -5.79 -22.74
CA ASN A 250 -6.13 -5.06 -22.91
C ASN A 250 -4.95 -5.94 -22.47
N THR A 251 -3.91 -5.98 -23.30
CA THR A 251 -2.60 -6.57 -22.96
C THR A 251 -1.62 -5.44 -22.76
N LEU A 252 -1.26 -5.17 -21.50
CA LEU A 252 -0.44 -4.05 -21.08
C LEU A 252 0.97 -4.52 -20.76
N ILE A 253 1.95 -3.76 -21.21
CA ILE A 253 3.36 -3.87 -20.82
C ILE A 253 3.81 -2.48 -20.39
N ASN A 254 4.23 -2.34 -19.13
CA ASN A 254 4.90 -1.15 -18.63
C ASN A 254 6.34 -1.51 -18.25
N LEU A 255 7.27 -0.63 -18.55
CA LEU A 255 8.64 -0.68 -18.08
C LEU A 255 9.02 0.70 -17.55
N ASN A 256 9.51 0.77 -16.31
CA ASN A 256 10.05 1.98 -15.73
C ASN A 256 11.37 1.71 -15.01
N GLY A 257 12.29 2.66 -15.06
CA GLY A 257 13.59 2.50 -14.44
C GLY A 257 14.26 3.82 -14.08
N LYS A 258 15.03 3.78 -12.98
CA LYS A 258 15.86 4.89 -12.52
C LYS A 258 17.11 4.98 -13.39
N VAL A 259 17.33 6.17 -13.96
CA VAL A 259 18.53 6.55 -14.68
C VAL A 259 19.28 7.57 -13.84
N GLY A 260 20.37 7.14 -13.21
CA GLY A 260 21.06 7.95 -12.21
C GLY A 260 20.26 8.15 -10.92
N LYS A 261 20.52 9.25 -10.21
CA LYS A 261 19.90 9.54 -8.89
C LYS A 261 18.60 10.32 -8.98
N HIS A 262 18.42 11.08 -10.06
CA HIS A 262 17.39 12.11 -10.17
C HIS A 262 16.33 11.80 -11.21
N THR A 263 16.59 10.87 -12.13
CA THR A 263 15.72 10.65 -13.29
C THR A 263 15.11 9.26 -13.28
N THR A 264 13.84 9.18 -13.62
CA THR A 264 13.13 7.93 -13.94
C THR A 264 12.61 8.05 -15.35
N LEU A 265 12.85 7.03 -16.17
CA LEU A 265 12.29 6.90 -17.51
C LEU A 265 11.33 5.73 -17.51
N GLY A 266 10.28 5.84 -18.31
CA GLY A 266 9.33 4.77 -18.52
C GLY A 266 8.83 4.72 -19.95
N GLY A 267 8.30 3.56 -20.30
CA GLY A 267 7.63 3.32 -21.56
C GLY A 267 6.55 2.27 -21.37
N PHE A 268 5.55 2.32 -22.23
CA PHE A 268 4.48 1.35 -22.21
C PHE A 268 4.01 0.97 -23.62
N TYR A 269 3.39 -0.20 -23.68
CA TYR A 269 2.66 -0.69 -24.83
C TYR A 269 1.35 -1.34 -24.34
N ASN A 270 0.24 -0.96 -24.95
CA ASN A 270 -1.07 -1.55 -24.74
C ASN A 270 -1.60 -2.09 -26.06
N ARG A 271 -1.95 -3.38 -26.09
CA ARG A 271 -2.73 -3.97 -27.18
C ARG A 271 -4.17 -4.12 -26.76
N VAL A 272 -5.07 -3.48 -27.50
CA VAL A 272 -6.52 -3.62 -27.35
C VAL A 272 -6.96 -4.77 -28.25
N ASN A 273 -7.30 -5.92 -27.67
CA ASN A 273 -7.38 -7.18 -28.40
C ASN A 273 -8.64 -7.35 -29.26
N GLN A 274 -9.71 -6.59 -28.96
CA GLN A 274 -11.06 -6.77 -29.54
C GLN A 274 -11.68 -5.43 -29.97
N SER A 275 -10.86 -4.49 -30.43
CA SER A 275 -11.33 -3.19 -30.95
C SER A 275 -10.94 -3.03 -32.42
N ASP A 276 -11.90 -2.58 -33.22
CA ASP A 276 -11.69 -2.20 -34.62
C ASP A 276 -11.13 -0.78 -34.75
N ASP A 277 -11.28 0.04 -33.71
CA ASP A 277 -10.89 1.45 -33.71
C ASP A 277 -9.45 1.62 -33.25
N VAL A 278 -9.14 1.44 -31.96
CA VAL A 278 -7.78 1.56 -31.43
C VAL A 278 -7.21 0.16 -31.19
N LYS A 279 -6.06 -0.17 -31.81
CA LYS A 279 -5.44 -1.51 -31.68
C LYS A 279 -4.22 -1.53 -30.79
N ASN A 280 -3.29 -0.59 -31.01
CA ASN A 280 -2.07 -0.50 -30.21
C ASN A 280 -1.83 0.92 -29.76
N ILE A 281 -1.60 1.11 -28.47
CA ILE A 281 -1.22 2.38 -27.88
C ILE A 281 0.18 2.20 -27.30
N TYR A 282 1.06 3.16 -27.52
CA TYR A 282 2.38 3.16 -26.90
C TYR A 282 2.73 4.57 -26.47
N GLY A 283 3.63 4.67 -25.50
CA GLY A 283 4.06 5.94 -24.97
C GLY A 283 5.30 5.85 -24.12
N PHE A 284 5.83 7.02 -23.78
CA PHE A 284 7.05 7.21 -23.01
C PHE A 284 6.83 8.32 -22.01
N ASN A 285 7.40 8.16 -20.82
CA ASN A 285 7.38 9.17 -19.78
C ASN A 285 8.78 9.36 -19.19
N ALA A 286 9.03 10.57 -18.72
CA ALA A 286 10.27 10.94 -18.08
C ALA A 286 9.97 11.88 -16.92
N ASP A 287 10.61 11.62 -15.79
CA ASP A 287 10.51 12.41 -14.57
C ASP A 287 11.90 12.65 -14.01
N ALA A 288 12.25 13.91 -13.75
CA ALA A 288 13.50 14.31 -13.15
C ALA A 288 13.24 15.17 -11.90
N ASN A 289 13.82 14.77 -10.77
CA ASN A 289 13.70 15.47 -9.49
C ASN A 289 15.08 15.91 -9.00
N PHE A 290 15.33 17.22 -9.02
CA PHE A 290 16.55 17.85 -8.53
C PHE A 290 16.20 18.66 -7.27
N ASP A 291 16.46 18.09 -6.10
CA ASP A 291 16.07 18.63 -4.80
C ASP A 291 14.56 18.90 -4.69
N LYS A 292 14.16 20.16 -4.84
CA LYS A 292 12.76 20.60 -4.82
C LYS A 292 12.20 20.85 -6.21
N VAL A 293 13.01 20.78 -7.26
CA VAL A 293 12.58 21.02 -8.64
C VAL A 293 12.19 19.70 -9.27
N TRP A 294 10.97 19.62 -9.77
CA TRP A 294 10.49 18.53 -10.62
C TRP A 294 10.38 19.03 -12.06
N VAL A 295 10.81 18.20 -13.01
CA VAL A 295 10.52 18.35 -14.44
C VAL A 295 10.05 17.00 -14.93
N GLY A 296 8.94 16.96 -15.66
CA GLY A 296 8.46 15.70 -16.18
C GLY A 296 7.49 15.86 -17.32
N GLY A 297 7.20 14.74 -17.97
CA GLY A 297 6.29 14.69 -19.08
C GLY A 297 6.03 13.27 -19.55
N GLU A 298 4.99 13.14 -20.36
CA GLU A 298 4.54 11.89 -20.94
C GLU A 298 4.01 12.17 -22.34
N TRP A 299 4.27 11.25 -23.28
CA TRP A 299 3.73 11.27 -24.62
C TRP A 299 3.18 9.89 -24.96
N LEU A 300 2.05 9.84 -25.67
CA LEU A 300 1.43 8.62 -26.16
C LEU A 300 0.83 8.78 -27.55
N LYS A 301 0.63 7.65 -28.25
CA LYS A 301 -0.04 7.59 -29.56
C LYS A 301 -0.69 6.22 -29.79
N ALA A 302 -1.82 6.20 -30.52
CA ALA A 302 -2.34 4.98 -31.12
C ALA A 302 -1.73 4.72 -32.51
N SER A 303 -1.22 3.51 -32.76
CA SER A 303 -0.47 3.17 -33.97
C SER A 303 -1.30 3.25 -35.25
N ASN A 304 -2.60 3.01 -35.15
CA ASN A 304 -3.51 2.79 -36.27
C ASN A 304 -4.62 3.85 -36.34
N GLN A 305 -4.40 4.99 -35.70
CA GLN A 305 -5.36 6.10 -35.67
C GLN A 305 -4.63 7.42 -35.95
N ASP A 306 -5.16 8.17 -36.91
CA ASP A 306 -4.72 9.53 -37.17
C ASP A 306 -5.15 10.44 -36.03
N GLU A 307 -4.40 11.53 -35.82
CA GLU A 307 -4.71 12.51 -34.76
C GLU A 307 -4.92 11.88 -33.37
N SER A 308 -4.12 10.86 -33.03
CA SER A 308 -4.24 10.09 -31.78
C SER A 308 -3.16 10.41 -30.74
N GLN A 309 -2.39 11.47 -30.97
CA GLN A 309 -1.30 11.84 -30.07
C GLN A 309 -1.83 12.61 -28.86
N ALA A 310 -1.29 12.30 -27.69
CA ALA A 310 -1.44 13.15 -26.53
C ALA A 310 -0.11 13.26 -25.77
N TRP A 311 0.12 14.41 -25.16
CA TRP A 311 1.29 14.61 -24.30
C TRP A 311 1.06 15.66 -23.23
N THR A 312 1.85 15.55 -22.18
CA THR A 312 2.02 16.57 -21.16
C THR A 312 3.48 16.83 -20.89
N ALA A 313 3.81 18.07 -20.53
CA ALA A 313 5.10 18.42 -19.99
C ALA A 313 4.91 19.50 -18.91
N GLY A 314 5.74 19.48 -17.89
CA GLY A 314 5.66 20.49 -16.86
C GLY A 314 6.87 20.58 -15.95
N LEU A 315 6.78 21.57 -15.08
CA LEU A 315 7.74 21.86 -14.04
C LEU A 315 7.02 22.06 -12.71
N GLY A 316 7.73 21.79 -11.62
CA GLY A 316 7.20 21.92 -10.28
C GLY A 316 8.27 22.30 -9.29
N TYR A 317 7.83 22.90 -8.19
CA TYR A 317 8.69 23.23 -7.07
C TYR A 317 8.04 22.83 -5.75
N GLY A 318 8.80 22.14 -4.90
CA GLY A 318 8.36 21.66 -3.59
C GLY A 318 8.45 20.15 -3.47
N ASN A 319 8.01 19.64 -2.33
CA ASN A 319 8.02 18.21 -2.03
C ASN A 319 6.83 17.91 -1.12
N TYR A 320 5.64 17.97 -1.71
CA TYR A 320 4.39 17.72 -0.99
C TYR A 320 4.32 16.27 -0.54
N ASN A 321 4.02 16.08 0.74
CA ASN A 321 3.72 14.79 1.33
C ASN A 321 2.62 14.98 2.38
N ILE A 322 1.41 14.53 2.08
CA ILE A 322 0.26 14.67 2.98
C ILE A 322 0.51 14.13 4.40
N ALA A 323 1.40 13.16 4.59
CA ALA A 323 1.75 12.62 5.90
C ALA A 323 2.63 13.57 6.74
N LYS A 324 3.19 14.62 6.12
CA LYS A 324 4.08 15.60 6.74
C LYS A 324 3.45 16.99 6.69
N LYS A 325 2.94 17.43 7.84
CA LYS A 325 2.45 18.80 8.06
C LYS A 325 3.42 19.86 7.52
N GLY A 326 2.88 20.86 6.85
CA GLY A 326 3.61 22.00 6.30
C GLY A 326 4.40 21.68 5.02
N SER A 327 4.33 20.44 4.51
CA SER A 327 4.85 20.13 3.18
C SER A 327 3.93 20.69 2.10
N TRP A 328 4.52 21.06 0.96
CA TRP A 328 3.81 21.69 -0.14
C TRP A 328 4.54 21.50 -1.46
N ASP A 329 3.81 21.67 -2.55
CA ASP A 329 4.35 21.83 -3.89
C ASP A 329 3.46 22.75 -4.74
N VAL A 330 4.05 23.26 -5.81
CA VAL A 330 3.36 23.97 -6.89
C VAL A 330 3.83 23.40 -8.22
N LYS A 331 2.93 23.26 -9.20
CA LYS A 331 3.29 22.78 -10.55
C LYS A 331 2.57 23.56 -11.63
N GLY A 332 3.27 23.77 -12.73
CA GLY A 332 2.73 24.24 -14.00
C GLY A 332 2.94 23.17 -15.07
N GLN A 333 1.86 22.78 -15.75
CA GLN A 333 1.87 21.71 -16.75
C GLN A 333 1.10 22.15 -17.98
N TYR A 334 1.63 21.83 -19.16
CA TYR A 334 0.92 21.96 -20.42
C TYR A 334 0.40 20.59 -20.85
N PHE A 335 -0.78 20.57 -21.46
CA PHE A 335 -1.42 19.39 -21.99
C PHE A 335 -1.81 19.63 -23.44
N ASN A 336 -1.68 18.61 -24.27
CA ASN A 336 -2.15 18.61 -25.64
C ASN A 336 -2.63 17.21 -26.00
N ALA A 337 -3.92 17.08 -26.27
CA ALA A 337 -4.57 15.86 -26.71
C ALA A 337 -5.27 16.13 -28.04
N LYS A 338 -4.92 15.35 -29.06
CA LYS A 338 -5.56 15.39 -30.38
C LYS A 338 -6.97 14.77 -30.33
N ALA A 339 -7.73 14.91 -31.42
CA ALA A 339 -9.14 14.51 -31.46
C ALA A 339 -9.36 13.02 -31.11
N ASN A 340 -8.44 12.14 -31.55
CA ASN A 340 -8.52 10.70 -31.32
C ASN A 340 -7.51 10.22 -30.25
N ALA A 341 -7.13 11.10 -29.32
CA ALA A 341 -6.21 10.75 -28.24
C ALA A 341 -6.79 9.60 -27.38
N PRO A 342 -6.07 8.48 -27.20
CA PRO A 342 -6.59 7.31 -26.49
C PRO A 342 -6.43 7.46 -24.97
N ILE A 343 -7.07 8.48 -24.40
CA ILE A 343 -7.10 8.77 -22.95
C ILE A 343 -8.42 8.24 -22.38
N VAL A 344 -8.35 7.17 -21.59
CA VAL A 344 -9.54 6.50 -21.04
C VAL A 344 -9.87 7.00 -19.64
N ASP A 345 -8.88 7.10 -18.75
CA ASP A 345 -9.07 7.59 -17.37
C ASP A 345 -7.76 8.19 -16.84
N THR A 346 -7.59 9.50 -16.88
CA THR A 346 -6.29 10.11 -16.61
C THR A 346 -6.07 10.45 -15.15
N THR A 347 -4.82 10.36 -14.68
CA THR A 347 -4.43 10.76 -13.31
C THR A 347 -4.54 12.27 -13.08
N TYR A 348 -4.50 13.06 -14.17
CA TYR A 348 -4.47 14.51 -14.12
C TYR A 348 -5.86 15.11 -13.86
N ASN A 349 -5.90 16.27 -13.21
CA ASN A 349 -7.15 16.89 -12.77
C ASN A 349 -7.80 17.83 -13.82
N HIS A 350 -7.41 17.75 -15.10
CA HIS A 350 -8.08 18.49 -16.17
C HIS A 350 -9.37 17.79 -16.62
N ILE A 351 -10.25 18.54 -17.28
CA ILE A 351 -11.54 18.04 -17.76
C ILE A 351 -11.55 17.71 -19.26
N TYR A 352 -10.54 18.15 -20.02
CA TYR A 352 -10.46 17.96 -21.47
C TYR A 352 -9.45 16.87 -21.84
N THR A 353 -9.93 15.75 -22.37
CA THR A 353 -9.08 14.57 -22.70
C THR A 353 -8.88 14.33 -24.19
N THR A 354 -9.66 15.00 -25.04
CA THR A 354 -9.57 14.92 -26.51
C THR A 354 -9.81 16.29 -27.13
N ASP A 355 -9.30 16.49 -28.35
CA ASP A 355 -9.37 17.74 -29.13
C ASP A 355 -9.11 19.01 -28.30
N ALA A 356 -8.09 18.99 -27.45
CA ALA A 356 -7.85 20.07 -26.51
C ALA A 356 -6.37 20.27 -26.19
N LYS A 357 -5.99 21.52 -25.93
CA LYS A 357 -4.67 21.91 -25.46
C LYS A 357 -4.78 23.08 -24.50
N GLY A 358 -3.96 23.12 -23.47
CA GLY A 358 -4.03 24.18 -22.47
C GLY A 358 -3.11 23.94 -21.28
N TRP A 359 -3.19 24.84 -20.32
CA TRP A 359 -2.33 24.83 -19.14
C TRP A 359 -3.09 24.43 -17.89
N MET A 360 -2.36 23.85 -16.94
CA MET A 360 -2.79 23.68 -15.56
C MET A 360 -1.76 24.25 -14.59
N ALA A 361 -2.25 25.02 -13.63
CA ALA A 361 -1.53 25.31 -12.40
C ALA A 361 -2.11 24.46 -11.26
N SER A 362 -1.25 23.88 -10.43
CA SER A 362 -1.65 23.13 -9.24
C SER A 362 -0.83 23.52 -8.02
N VAL A 363 -1.47 23.49 -6.85
CA VAL A 363 -0.85 23.76 -5.55
C VAL A 363 -1.36 22.71 -4.57
N ASN A 364 -0.46 22.09 -3.82
CA ASN A 364 -0.80 21.19 -2.72
C ASN A 364 -0.17 21.67 -1.41
N TYR A 365 -0.91 21.52 -0.30
CA TYR A 365 -0.44 21.90 1.03
C TYR A 365 -0.97 20.95 2.10
N ALA A 366 -0.06 20.42 2.94
CA ALA A 366 -0.43 19.56 4.06
C ALA A 366 -0.75 20.42 5.31
N LEU A 367 -2.04 20.62 5.56
CA LEU A 367 -2.55 21.41 6.71
C LEU A 367 -2.15 20.77 8.05
N GLN A 368 -2.24 19.45 8.12
CA GLN A 368 -1.81 18.60 9.24
C GLN A 368 -1.30 17.27 8.68
N ASN A 369 -0.75 16.41 9.54
CA ASN A 369 -0.44 15.05 9.13
C ASN A 369 -1.73 14.36 8.66
N ASN A 370 -1.69 13.84 7.44
CA ASN A 370 -2.79 13.16 6.76
C ASN A 370 -4.00 14.05 6.39
N VAL A 371 -3.86 15.38 6.44
CA VAL A 371 -4.88 16.34 6.01
C VAL A 371 -4.27 17.30 4.99
N GLY A 372 -4.76 17.25 3.75
CA GLY A 372 -4.18 17.99 2.63
C GLY A 372 -5.21 18.80 1.85
N LEU A 373 -4.83 20.02 1.49
CA LEU A 373 -5.55 20.87 0.56
C LEU A 373 -4.86 20.82 -0.81
N SER A 374 -5.65 20.66 -1.87
CA SER A 374 -5.19 20.73 -3.26
C SER A 374 -6.04 21.73 -4.02
N ALA A 375 -5.40 22.61 -4.79
CA ALA A 375 -6.07 23.54 -5.70
C ALA A 375 -5.50 23.34 -7.11
N ASN A 376 -6.38 23.29 -8.11
CA ASN A 376 -6.03 23.15 -9.52
C ASN A 376 -6.81 24.20 -10.31
N TYR A 377 -6.13 24.83 -11.26
CA TYR A 377 -6.72 25.81 -12.18
C TYR A 377 -6.25 25.49 -13.60
N GLY A 378 -7.21 25.20 -14.48
CA GLY A 378 -6.99 25.05 -15.91
C GLY A 378 -7.30 26.35 -16.63
N PHE A 379 -6.35 26.81 -17.46
CA PHE A 379 -6.46 28.08 -18.18
C PHE A 379 -5.89 28.00 -19.59
N ASP A 380 -6.31 28.94 -20.45
CA ASP A 380 -5.91 29.02 -21.87
C ASP A 380 -6.16 27.68 -22.60
N TRP A 381 -7.29 27.05 -22.28
CA TRP A 381 -7.71 25.83 -22.95
C TRP A 381 -8.35 26.15 -24.28
N LYS A 382 -7.96 25.42 -25.32
CA LYS A 382 -8.42 25.60 -26.69
C LYS A 382 -8.60 24.26 -27.37
N THR A 383 -9.49 24.21 -28.35
CA THR A 383 -9.54 23.10 -29.29
C THR A 383 -8.26 23.02 -30.12
N GLN A 384 -8.03 21.93 -30.86
CA GLN A 384 -6.89 21.87 -31.76
C GLN A 384 -6.97 22.95 -32.85
N SER A 385 -8.18 23.29 -33.30
CA SER A 385 -8.47 24.37 -34.24
C SER A 385 -8.36 25.78 -33.66
N GLY A 386 -8.20 25.93 -32.34
CA GLY A 386 -7.96 27.20 -31.66
C GLY A 386 -9.21 27.92 -31.15
N ALA A 387 -10.36 27.25 -31.12
CA ALA A 387 -11.54 27.78 -30.44
C ALA A 387 -11.33 27.71 -28.93
N ASP A 388 -11.71 28.77 -28.21
CA ASP A 388 -11.55 28.85 -26.76
C ASP A 388 -12.47 27.84 -26.04
N LEU A 389 -11.93 27.22 -25.00
CA LEU A 389 -12.62 26.34 -24.07
C LEU A 389 -12.65 26.99 -22.68
N SER A 390 -13.66 26.66 -21.89
CA SER A 390 -13.83 27.23 -20.55
C SER A 390 -12.63 26.96 -19.64
N ASP A 391 -12.25 28.00 -18.89
CA ASP A 391 -11.40 27.84 -17.72
C ASP A 391 -12.13 27.05 -16.63
N PHE A 392 -11.38 26.33 -15.79
CA PHE A 392 -11.97 25.53 -14.72
C PHE A 392 -11.10 25.48 -13.48
N TYR A 393 -11.74 25.29 -12.34
CA TYR A 393 -11.07 25.21 -11.05
C TYR A 393 -11.59 24.06 -10.20
N ARG A 394 -10.67 23.50 -9.41
CA ARG A 394 -10.95 22.39 -8.51
C ARG A 394 -10.19 22.57 -7.21
N ALA A 395 -10.91 22.53 -6.10
CA ALA A 395 -10.35 22.47 -4.76
C ALA A 395 -10.73 21.15 -4.08
N ASP A 396 -9.76 20.44 -3.54
CA ASP A 396 -9.97 19.20 -2.78
C ASP A 396 -9.44 19.34 -1.35
N LEU A 397 -10.26 18.97 -0.37
CA LEU A 397 -9.83 18.73 1.00
C LEU A 397 -9.78 17.21 1.24
N ASN A 398 -8.58 16.69 1.47
CA ASN A 398 -8.29 15.27 1.53
C ASN A 398 -7.89 14.85 2.94
N TYR A 399 -8.41 13.71 3.38
CA TYR A 399 -8.11 13.07 4.66
C TYR A 399 -7.62 11.66 4.40
N LYS A 400 -6.56 11.22 5.08
CA LYS A 400 -6.10 9.82 5.13
C LYS A 400 -6.08 9.31 6.56
N PHE A 401 -6.43 8.05 6.77
CA PHE A 401 -6.43 7.43 8.11
C PHE A 401 -6.11 5.94 8.07
#